data_AF-A0AAW1MTS4-F1
#
_entry.id   AF-A0AAW1MTS4-F1
#
_cell.length_a   1.000
_cell.length_b   1.000
_cell.length_c   1.000
_cell.angle_alpha   90.00
_cell.angle_beta   90.00
_cell.angle_gamma   90.00
#
_symmetry.space_group_name_H-M   'P 1'
#
loop_
_entity.id
_entity.type
_entity.pdbx_description
1 polymer ?
#
loop_
_entity_poly.entity_id
_entity_poly.type
_entity_poly.pdbx_seq_one_letter_code
_entity_poly.pdbx_strand_id
1 'polypeptide(L)'
;MSWRKDSVLSDGSDAHVDLEGGYYDAGDNVKFGFPMAFTTTMLSWSVLEFGGLMKSELQNAKEAVRWATNYLLKATAQPDTIYVQVGIHKRIMHVGKGQRTWTHQEKYIKVDKNNPGTEISAETAAASMVFRRSDHAYSRTLLNRATRVFEFADKYRGSYSDGLKDVVCPFYCSYSGYQDELLWGATWLHRATRNTMYLNYIQRNGQVLSASEEDYTFGWDNKHVGARILLSKTTLKLMDPMTTSIFQLNVNAILSLE
;
A
#
# COMPACT_ATOMS: atom_id res chain seq x y z
N MET A 1 -2.70 -15.72 21.38
CA MET A 1 -3.86 -14.92 21.83
C MET A 1 -5.08 -15.84 22.00
N SER A 2 -5.33 -16.39 23.19
CA SER A 2 -6.39 -17.39 23.42
C SER A 2 -7.82 -16.82 23.50
N TRP A 3 -7.94 -15.53 23.78
CA TRP A 3 -9.23 -14.83 23.93
C TRP A 3 -9.86 -14.40 22.60
N ARG A 4 -9.08 -14.37 21.50
CA ARG A 4 -9.62 -14.14 20.15
C ARG A 4 -10.22 -15.43 19.59
N LYS A 5 -11.31 -15.29 18.83
CA LYS A 5 -12.03 -16.37 18.14
C LYS A 5 -12.19 -16.01 16.67
N ASP A 6 -12.56 -17.01 15.88
CA ASP A 6 -12.94 -16.82 14.48
C ASP A 6 -14.10 -15.82 14.39
N SER A 7 -14.00 -14.91 13.41
CA SER A 7 -14.97 -13.85 13.21
C SER A 7 -15.00 -13.46 11.74
N VAL A 8 -16.14 -12.91 11.27
CA VAL A 8 -16.32 -12.39 9.92
C VAL A 8 -15.97 -13.39 8.79
N LEU A 9 -16.30 -14.66 9.02
CA LEU A 9 -16.03 -15.79 8.11
C LEU A 9 -16.83 -15.74 6.79
N SER A 10 -17.79 -14.84 6.68
CA SER A 10 -18.61 -14.64 5.47
C SER A 10 -18.36 -13.31 4.77
N ASP A 11 -17.32 -12.56 5.17
CA ASP A 11 -16.97 -11.29 4.52
C ASP A 11 -16.77 -11.49 3.01
N GLY A 12 -17.52 -10.71 2.22
CA GLY A 12 -17.50 -10.74 0.75
C GLY A 12 -18.58 -11.62 0.11
N SER A 13 -19.24 -12.51 0.88
CA SER A 13 -20.17 -13.51 0.33
C SER A 13 -21.34 -12.88 -0.44
N ASP A 14 -21.93 -11.81 0.08
CA ASP A 14 -23.04 -11.09 -0.59
C ASP A 14 -22.60 -10.42 -1.91
N ALA A 15 -21.30 -10.20 -2.10
CA ALA A 15 -20.70 -9.68 -3.32
C ALA A 15 -20.03 -10.77 -4.18
N HIS A 16 -20.26 -12.06 -3.86
CA HIS A 16 -19.68 -13.21 -4.54
C HIS A 16 -18.14 -13.19 -4.60
N VAL A 17 -17.51 -12.69 -3.53
CA VAL A 17 -16.05 -12.67 -3.36
C VAL A 17 -15.67 -13.20 -1.97
N ASP A 18 -14.42 -13.61 -1.81
CA ASP A 18 -13.86 -13.94 -0.49
C ASP A 18 -13.06 -12.75 0.02
N LEU A 19 -13.50 -12.15 1.13
CA LEU A 19 -12.83 -11.05 1.84
C LEU A 19 -12.57 -11.42 3.31
N GLU A 20 -12.54 -12.72 3.64
CA GLU A 20 -12.15 -13.21 4.96
C GLU A 20 -10.65 -12.97 5.22
N GLY A 21 -10.29 -12.74 6.49
CA GLY A 21 -8.92 -12.54 6.95
C GLY A 21 -8.57 -11.08 7.14
N GLY A 22 -7.29 -10.72 7.09
CA GLY A 22 -6.84 -9.33 7.26
C GLY A 22 -6.96 -8.85 8.70
N TYR A 23 -6.67 -7.57 8.92
CA TYR A 23 -6.67 -6.95 10.24
C TYR A 23 -7.90 -6.06 10.43
N TYR A 24 -8.49 -6.10 11.63
CA TYR A 24 -9.25 -4.97 12.11
C TYR A 24 -8.30 -3.81 12.34
N ASP A 25 -8.72 -2.62 11.98
CA ASP A 25 -7.86 -1.45 11.94
C ASP A 25 -7.39 -0.99 13.34
N ALA A 26 -8.33 -0.85 14.27
CA ALA A 26 -8.05 -0.34 15.60
C ALA A 26 -8.93 -1.02 16.67
N GLY A 27 -9.64 -0.23 17.49
CA GLY A 27 -10.60 -0.71 18.49
C GLY A 27 -11.99 -1.05 17.93
N ASP A 28 -12.17 -0.97 16.61
CA ASP A 28 -13.40 -1.35 15.92
C ASP A 28 -13.24 -2.68 15.17
N ASN A 29 -14.23 -3.01 14.34
CA ASN A 29 -14.27 -4.23 13.55
C ASN A 29 -14.26 -3.93 12.04
N VAL A 30 -13.75 -2.76 11.63
CA VAL A 30 -13.67 -2.38 10.22
C VAL A 30 -12.29 -2.71 9.69
N LYS A 31 -12.23 -3.23 8.46
CA LYS A 31 -11.00 -3.47 7.73
C LYS A 31 -10.76 -2.28 6.78
N PHE A 32 -9.98 -1.30 7.19
CA PHE A 32 -9.59 -0.20 6.32
C PHE A 32 -8.36 -0.59 5.51
N GLY A 33 -8.51 -0.68 4.19
CA GLY A 33 -7.48 -1.17 3.28
C GLY A 33 -6.27 -0.25 3.22
N PHE A 34 -6.48 1.06 3.21
CA PHE A 34 -5.40 2.05 3.10
C PHE A 34 -4.36 1.97 4.24
N PRO A 35 -4.73 2.11 5.53
CA PRO A 35 -3.79 1.95 6.65
C PRO A 35 -3.28 0.52 6.83
N MET A 36 -4.08 -0.51 6.49
CA MET A 36 -3.62 -1.91 6.54
C MET A 36 -2.50 -2.16 5.54
N ALA A 37 -2.63 -1.61 4.33
CA ALA A 37 -1.63 -1.74 3.29
C ALA A 37 -0.32 -1.04 3.71
N PHE A 38 -0.39 0.20 4.20
CA PHE A 38 0.77 0.89 4.78
C PHE A 38 1.45 0.10 5.90
N THR A 39 0.66 -0.43 6.85
CA THR A 39 1.17 -1.25 7.96
C THR A 39 1.88 -2.51 7.45
N THR A 40 1.34 -3.14 6.41
CA THR A 40 1.94 -4.32 5.77
C THR A 40 3.31 -3.98 5.18
N THR A 41 3.44 -2.83 4.54
CA THR A 41 4.71 -2.37 3.98
C THR A 41 5.72 -2.03 5.06
N MET A 42 5.30 -1.37 6.15
CA MET A 42 6.19 -1.04 7.24
C MET A 42 6.70 -2.27 7.99
N LEU A 43 5.84 -3.26 8.23
CA LEU A 43 6.25 -4.56 8.78
C LEU A 43 7.22 -5.27 7.82
N SER A 44 6.93 -5.25 6.51
CA SER A 44 7.79 -5.86 5.50
C SER A 44 9.16 -5.16 5.44
N TRP A 45 9.18 -3.83 5.44
CA TRP A 45 10.41 -3.05 5.44
C TRP A 45 11.25 -3.34 6.70
N SER A 46 10.60 -3.44 7.86
CA SER A 46 11.25 -3.78 9.13
C SER A 46 11.89 -5.16 9.08
N VAL A 47 11.20 -6.18 8.52
CA VAL A 47 11.76 -7.52 8.32
C VAL A 47 12.94 -7.49 7.34
N LEU A 48 12.88 -6.68 6.29
CA LEU A 48 13.95 -6.57 5.30
C LEU A 48 15.22 -5.89 5.84
N GLU A 49 15.09 -4.84 6.66
CA GLU A 49 16.25 -4.12 7.21
C GLU A 49 16.78 -4.76 8.49
N PHE A 50 15.89 -5.25 9.35
CA PHE A 50 16.21 -5.65 10.72
C PHE A 50 15.90 -7.12 11.03
N GLY A 51 15.49 -7.92 10.05
CA GLY A 51 15.11 -9.33 10.27
C GLY A 51 16.20 -10.18 10.93
N GLY A 52 17.48 -9.87 10.68
CA GLY A 52 18.61 -10.53 11.35
C GLY A 52 18.70 -10.25 12.86
N LEU A 53 18.08 -9.16 13.34
CA LEU A 53 18.04 -8.77 14.75
C LEU A 53 16.82 -9.33 15.49
N MET A 54 15.80 -9.84 14.76
CA MET A 54 14.53 -10.27 15.33
C MET A 54 14.58 -11.63 16.05
N LYS A 55 15.68 -12.39 15.88
CA LYS A 55 15.87 -13.72 16.54
C LYS A 55 14.65 -14.64 16.36
N SER A 56 14.03 -15.09 17.44
CA SER A 56 12.84 -15.95 17.44
C SER A 56 11.60 -15.26 16.87
N GLU A 57 11.52 -13.93 16.94
CA GLU A 57 10.35 -13.17 16.48
C GLU A 57 10.29 -12.99 14.96
N LEU A 58 11.36 -13.34 14.24
CA LEU A 58 11.38 -13.22 12.78
C LEU A 58 10.24 -14.03 12.13
N GLN A 59 9.93 -15.21 12.68
CA GLN A 59 8.87 -16.05 12.16
C GLN A 59 7.48 -15.44 12.43
N ASN A 60 7.24 -14.94 13.65
CA ASN A 60 6.01 -14.23 13.99
C ASN A 60 5.81 -12.98 13.14
N ALA A 61 6.89 -12.21 12.88
CA ALA A 61 6.84 -11.03 12.01
C ALA A 61 6.48 -11.40 10.56
N LYS A 62 7.05 -12.48 10.04
CA LYS A 62 6.69 -13.00 8.70
C LYS A 62 5.25 -13.50 8.65
N GLU A 63 4.76 -14.13 9.70
CA GLU A 63 3.36 -14.56 9.79
C GLU A 63 2.39 -13.38 9.83
N ALA A 64 2.74 -12.30 10.54
CA ALA A 64 1.97 -11.07 10.55
C ALA A 64 1.89 -10.43 9.15
N VAL A 65 3.03 -10.34 8.44
CA VAL A 65 3.05 -9.88 7.04
C VAL A 65 2.18 -10.78 6.16
N ARG A 66 2.32 -12.11 6.29
CA ARG A 66 1.56 -13.09 5.49
C ARG A 66 0.05 -12.96 5.72
N TRP A 67 -0.38 -12.73 6.96
CA TRP A 67 -1.79 -12.57 7.31
C TRP A 67 -2.41 -11.37 6.57
N ALA A 68 -1.73 -10.23 6.57
CA ALA A 68 -2.20 -9.06 5.83
C ALA A 68 -2.15 -9.28 4.31
N THR A 69 -1.06 -9.84 3.78
CA THR A 69 -0.93 -10.02 2.34
C THR A 69 -1.89 -11.07 1.76
N ASN A 70 -2.27 -12.09 2.54
CA ASN A 70 -3.34 -13.01 2.13
C ASN A 70 -4.66 -12.27 1.90
N TYR A 71 -5.01 -11.33 2.77
CA TYR A 71 -6.19 -10.49 2.59
C TYR A 71 -6.03 -9.50 1.43
N LEU A 72 -4.88 -8.84 1.30
CA LEU A 72 -4.65 -7.92 0.18
C LEU A 72 -4.71 -8.62 -1.18
N LEU A 73 -4.26 -9.87 -1.29
CA LEU A 73 -4.41 -10.70 -2.49
C LEU A 73 -5.88 -10.98 -2.84
N LYS A 74 -6.73 -11.18 -1.82
CA LYS A 74 -8.17 -11.37 -1.96
C LYS A 74 -8.88 -10.06 -2.34
N ALA A 75 -8.58 -8.98 -1.62
CA ALA A 75 -9.16 -7.65 -1.85
C ALA A 75 -8.82 -7.08 -3.24
N THR A 76 -7.74 -7.54 -3.85
CA THR A 76 -7.31 -7.14 -5.20
C THR A 76 -7.56 -8.22 -6.24
N ALA A 77 -8.30 -9.30 -5.90
CA ALA A 77 -8.41 -10.49 -6.74
C ALA A 77 -9.08 -10.22 -8.09
N GLN A 78 -10.14 -9.41 -8.06
CA GLN A 78 -10.97 -9.09 -9.21
C GLN A 78 -10.24 -8.13 -10.18
N PRO A 79 -10.34 -8.34 -11.50
CA PRO A 79 -9.80 -7.40 -12.48
C PRO A 79 -10.41 -6.00 -12.32
N ASP A 80 -9.59 -4.96 -12.48
CA ASP A 80 -10.00 -3.55 -12.44
C ASP A 80 -10.85 -3.15 -11.22
N THR A 81 -10.69 -3.86 -10.10
CA THR A 81 -11.45 -3.64 -8.86
C THR A 81 -10.57 -3.92 -7.65
N ILE A 82 -10.56 -2.99 -6.70
CA ILE A 82 -9.85 -3.14 -5.43
C ILE A 82 -10.84 -2.86 -4.30
N TYR A 83 -11.02 -3.82 -3.39
CA TYR A 83 -11.80 -3.63 -2.17
C TYR A 83 -10.95 -2.87 -1.15
N VAL A 84 -11.43 -1.68 -0.77
CA VAL A 84 -10.69 -0.72 0.05
C VAL A 84 -11.21 -0.66 1.48
N GLN A 85 -12.42 -1.15 1.73
CA GLN A 85 -12.97 -1.26 3.08
C GLN A 85 -13.99 -2.39 3.18
N VAL A 86 -13.94 -3.12 4.30
CA VAL A 86 -14.95 -4.12 4.66
C VAL A 86 -15.50 -3.81 6.05
N GLY A 87 -16.82 -3.71 6.14
CA GLY A 87 -17.54 -3.32 7.34
C GLY A 87 -18.03 -1.87 7.30
N ILE A 88 -19.08 -1.60 8.08
CA ILE A 88 -19.69 -0.26 8.21
C ILE A 88 -19.47 0.23 9.64
N HIS A 89 -18.90 1.42 9.78
CA HIS A 89 -18.72 2.02 11.09
C HIS A 89 -20.05 2.60 11.61
N LYS A 90 -20.40 2.33 12.88
CA LYS A 90 -21.71 2.72 13.47
C LYS A 90 -22.01 4.24 13.42
N ARG A 91 -20.99 5.10 13.42
CA ARG A 91 -21.16 6.56 13.26
C ARG A 91 -21.74 6.95 11.90
N ILE A 92 -21.43 6.22 10.82
CA ILE A 92 -22.02 6.45 9.49
C ILE A 92 -23.54 6.19 9.53
N MET A 93 -24.00 5.23 10.32
CA MET A 93 -25.44 4.96 10.49
C MET A 93 -26.22 6.09 11.20
N HIS A 94 -25.55 6.98 11.95
CA HIS A 94 -26.21 8.06 12.69
C HIS A 94 -26.26 9.41 11.96
N VAL A 95 -25.53 9.58 10.84
CA VAL A 95 -25.45 10.88 10.13
C VAL A 95 -26.61 11.11 9.15
N GLY A 96 -27.47 10.10 8.92
CA GLY A 96 -28.67 10.26 8.09
C GLY A 96 -29.88 10.78 8.86
N LYS A 97 -30.01 12.10 9.04
CA LYS A 97 -31.35 12.71 9.18
C LYS A 97 -32.10 12.53 7.85
N GLY A 98 -32.83 11.42 7.74
CA GLY A 98 -33.68 11.09 6.60
C GLY A 98 -33.42 9.70 6.04
N GLN A 99 -34.13 8.69 6.56
CA GLN A 99 -34.50 7.42 5.91
C GLN A 99 -33.60 6.89 4.76
N ARG A 100 -32.29 6.75 4.97
CA ARG A 100 -31.48 5.81 4.17
C ARG A 100 -31.18 4.58 5.00
N THR A 101 -31.92 3.51 4.75
CA THR A 101 -31.50 2.16 5.13
C THR A 101 -30.29 1.80 4.26
N TRP A 102 -29.10 1.86 4.85
CA TRP A 102 -27.88 1.39 4.21
C TRP A 102 -28.08 -0.09 3.80
N THR A 103 -27.83 -0.40 2.54
CA THR A 103 -28.03 -1.73 1.95
C THR A 103 -26.82 -2.63 2.21
N HIS A 104 -26.98 -3.94 2.00
CA HIS A 104 -25.86 -4.89 2.09
C HIS A 104 -24.68 -4.55 1.14
N GLN A 105 -24.94 -3.85 0.02
CA GLN A 105 -23.92 -3.46 -0.96
C GLN A 105 -22.91 -2.45 -0.42
N GLU A 106 -23.26 -1.69 0.62
CA GLU A 106 -22.40 -0.63 1.19
C GLU A 106 -21.45 -1.18 2.28
N LYS A 107 -21.42 -2.51 2.50
CA LYS A 107 -20.47 -3.16 3.41
C LYS A 107 -19.08 -3.39 2.81
N TYR A 108 -18.99 -3.42 1.48
CA TYR A 108 -17.77 -3.74 0.75
C TYR A 108 -17.44 -2.61 -0.19
N ILE A 109 -16.70 -1.63 0.32
CA ILE A 109 -16.34 -0.44 -0.45
C ILE A 109 -15.17 -0.80 -1.36
N LYS A 110 -15.25 -0.34 -2.61
CA LYS A 110 -14.28 -0.64 -3.64
C LYS A 110 -13.98 0.58 -4.50
N VAL A 111 -12.81 0.54 -5.13
CA VAL A 111 -12.42 1.45 -6.20
C VAL A 111 -12.34 0.67 -7.50
N ASP A 112 -12.63 1.33 -8.61
CA ASP A 112 -12.60 0.78 -9.96
C ASP A 112 -12.21 1.87 -10.97
N LYS A 113 -12.22 1.54 -12.26
CA LYS A 113 -11.86 2.50 -13.33
C LYS A 113 -12.74 3.77 -13.37
N ASN A 114 -13.94 3.73 -12.80
CA ASN A 114 -14.88 4.86 -12.79
C ASN A 114 -14.80 5.65 -11.47
N ASN A 115 -14.42 4.98 -10.38
CA ASN A 115 -14.17 5.58 -9.07
C ASN A 115 -12.74 5.22 -8.64
N PRO A 116 -11.73 5.93 -9.16
CA PRO A 116 -10.33 5.58 -8.91
C PRO A 116 -9.96 5.75 -7.43
N GLY A 117 -8.87 5.08 -7.04
CA GLY A 117 -8.28 5.19 -5.72
C GLY A 117 -6.84 4.75 -5.76
N THR A 118 -5.98 5.69 -6.14
CA THR A 118 -4.58 5.44 -6.47
C THR A 118 -3.71 5.14 -5.24
N GLU A 119 -4.11 5.56 -4.05
CA GLU A 119 -3.33 5.48 -2.81
C GLU A 119 -2.98 4.05 -2.38
N ILE A 120 -3.73 3.04 -2.84
CA ILE A 120 -3.51 1.62 -2.48
C ILE A 120 -2.37 0.99 -3.31
N SER A 121 -1.61 1.82 -4.02
CA SER A 121 -0.49 1.44 -4.88
C SER A 121 0.61 0.65 -4.13
N ALA A 122 0.83 -0.59 -4.58
CA ALA A 122 2.06 -1.40 -4.38
C ALA A 122 2.58 -1.62 -2.94
N GLU A 123 1.71 -1.59 -1.95
CA GLU A 123 2.04 -1.96 -0.57
C GLU A 123 2.42 -3.46 -0.41
N THR A 124 2.15 -4.28 -1.43
CA THR A 124 2.51 -5.71 -1.46
C THR A 124 3.89 -5.98 -2.09
N ALA A 125 4.50 -5.00 -2.77
CA ALA A 125 5.80 -5.20 -3.42
C ALA A 125 6.91 -5.46 -2.40
N ALA A 126 6.95 -4.73 -1.29
CA ALA A 126 7.89 -4.95 -0.20
C ALA A 126 7.74 -6.35 0.42
N ALA A 127 6.50 -6.78 0.66
CA ALA A 127 6.20 -8.08 1.25
C ALA A 127 6.67 -9.24 0.36
N SER A 128 6.62 -9.10 -0.97
CA SER A 128 7.17 -10.12 -1.89
C SER A 128 8.64 -10.44 -1.60
N MET A 129 9.44 -9.43 -1.23
CA MET A 129 10.86 -9.61 -0.94
C MET A 129 11.10 -10.37 0.36
N VAL A 130 10.22 -10.19 1.37
CA VAL A 130 10.30 -10.90 2.66
C VAL A 130 10.27 -12.41 2.48
N PHE A 131 9.42 -12.90 1.57
CA PHE A 131 9.24 -14.33 1.32
C PHE A 131 10.13 -14.90 0.23
N ARG A 132 10.92 -14.07 -0.47
CA ARG A 132 11.68 -14.46 -1.67
C ARG A 132 12.54 -15.73 -1.50
N ARG A 133 13.11 -15.94 -0.31
CA ARG A 133 13.94 -17.12 0.00
C ARG A 133 13.18 -18.25 0.68
N SER A 134 12.22 -17.94 1.54
CA SER A 134 11.51 -18.94 2.35
C SER A 134 10.28 -19.52 1.67
N ASP A 135 9.68 -18.80 0.72
CA ASP A 135 8.49 -19.22 -0.02
C ASP A 135 8.45 -18.48 -1.38
N HIS A 136 9.20 -19.02 -2.34
CA HIS A 136 9.39 -18.40 -3.65
C HIS A 136 8.09 -18.32 -4.46
N ALA A 137 7.22 -19.31 -4.35
CA ALA A 137 5.94 -19.32 -5.07
C ALA A 137 5.03 -18.19 -4.57
N TYR A 138 4.88 -18.06 -3.24
CA TYR A 138 4.11 -16.98 -2.65
C TYR A 138 4.70 -15.59 -2.95
N SER A 139 6.03 -15.45 -2.85
CA SER A 139 6.75 -14.23 -3.23
C SER A 139 6.42 -13.79 -4.66
N ARG A 140 6.41 -14.72 -5.62
CA ARG A 140 6.06 -14.42 -7.02
C ARG A 140 4.59 -14.01 -7.17
N THR A 141 3.67 -14.66 -6.45
CA THR A 141 2.26 -14.28 -6.44
C THR A 141 2.07 -12.85 -5.94
N LEU A 142 2.73 -12.48 -4.83
CA LEU A 142 2.70 -11.12 -4.29
C LEU A 142 3.25 -10.10 -5.28
N LEU A 143 4.41 -10.36 -5.86
CA LEU A 143 5.04 -9.44 -6.81
C LEU A 143 4.19 -9.23 -8.06
N ASN A 144 3.64 -10.30 -8.63
CA ASN A 144 2.75 -10.21 -9.78
C ASN A 144 1.49 -9.40 -9.46
N ARG A 145 0.91 -9.58 -8.26
CA ARG A 145 -0.25 -8.76 -7.84
C ARG A 145 0.15 -7.31 -7.65
N ALA A 146 1.27 -7.04 -6.99
CA ALA A 146 1.78 -5.69 -6.75
C ALA A 146 1.97 -4.91 -8.07
N THR A 147 2.56 -5.54 -9.09
CA THR A 147 2.71 -4.95 -10.42
C THR A 147 1.35 -4.61 -11.05
N ARG A 148 0.40 -5.55 -11.04
CA ARG A 148 -0.94 -5.30 -11.62
C ARG A 148 -1.71 -4.19 -10.91
N VAL A 149 -1.64 -4.16 -9.58
CA VAL A 149 -2.31 -3.12 -8.76
C VAL A 149 -1.68 -1.76 -9.02
N PHE A 150 -0.35 -1.68 -9.14
CA PHE A 150 0.34 -0.45 -9.50
C PHE A 150 -0.03 0.04 -10.91
N GLU A 151 -0.04 -0.86 -11.90
CA GLU A 151 -0.46 -0.53 -13.27
C GLU A 151 -1.90 -0.02 -13.33
N PHE A 152 -2.81 -0.64 -12.57
CA PHE A 152 -4.19 -0.17 -12.44
C PHE A 152 -4.26 1.24 -11.84
N ALA A 153 -3.55 1.47 -10.73
CA ALA A 153 -3.56 2.75 -10.02
C ALA A 153 -2.93 3.89 -10.83
N ASP A 154 -1.84 3.61 -11.56
CA ASP A 154 -1.19 4.57 -12.45
C ASP A 154 -2.02 4.89 -13.70
N LYS A 155 -2.74 3.88 -14.23
CA LYS A 155 -3.62 4.06 -15.40
C LYS A 155 -4.88 4.85 -15.06
N TYR A 156 -5.46 4.63 -13.88
CA TYR A 156 -6.70 5.26 -13.43
C TYR A 156 -6.40 6.12 -12.20
N ARG A 157 -5.80 7.30 -12.44
CA ARG A 157 -5.38 8.20 -11.37
C ARG A 157 -6.55 8.98 -10.78
N GLY A 158 -6.63 9.00 -9.46
CA GLY A 158 -7.59 9.80 -8.70
C GLY A 158 -7.60 9.39 -7.23
N SER A 159 -7.90 10.33 -6.36
CA SER A 159 -7.96 10.03 -4.93
C SER A 159 -9.21 9.22 -4.63
N TYR A 160 -9.08 8.16 -3.84
CA TYR A 160 -10.26 7.40 -3.43
C TYR A 160 -11.22 8.23 -2.58
N SER A 161 -10.71 9.28 -1.91
CA SER A 161 -11.51 10.20 -1.13
C SER A 161 -12.35 11.15 -1.99
N ASP A 162 -12.06 11.31 -3.28
CA ASP A 162 -12.88 12.13 -4.18
C ASP A 162 -14.25 11.47 -4.44
N GLY A 163 -14.25 10.16 -4.64
CA GLY A 163 -15.47 9.38 -4.92
C GLY A 163 -16.12 8.76 -3.69
N LEU A 164 -15.36 8.50 -2.62
CA LEU A 164 -15.80 7.70 -1.48
C LEU A 164 -15.85 8.49 -0.16
N LYS A 165 -15.71 9.82 -0.21
CA LYS A 165 -15.62 10.70 0.97
C LYS A 165 -16.64 10.37 2.06
N ASP A 166 -17.91 10.20 1.70
CA ASP A 166 -19.00 9.99 2.66
C ASP A 166 -18.90 8.68 3.46
N VAL A 167 -18.04 7.75 3.01
CA VAL A 167 -17.88 6.43 3.63
C VAL A 167 -16.50 6.24 4.26
N VAL A 168 -15.46 6.81 3.65
CA VAL A 168 -14.06 6.65 4.09
C VAL A 168 -13.62 7.78 5.01
N CYS A 169 -14.23 8.97 4.88
CA CYS A 169 -14.08 10.07 5.83
C CYS A 169 -15.17 10.01 6.92
N PRO A 170 -14.85 10.38 8.18
CA PRO A 170 -13.63 11.07 8.63
C PRO A 170 -12.53 10.12 9.13
N PHE A 171 -12.50 8.85 8.71
CA PHE A 171 -11.54 7.87 9.24
C PHE A 171 -10.16 8.00 8.59
N TYR A 172 -10.08 7.71 7.29
CA TYR A 172 -8.81 7.65 6.56
C TYR A 172 -8.85 8.47 5.28
N CYS A 173 -9.28 9.73 5.35
CA CYS A 173 -9.25 10.59 4.17
C CYS A 173 -7.84 10.68 3.58
N SER A 174 -7.73 10.71 2.25
CA SER A 174 -6.49 11.12 1.59
C SER A 174 -6.34 12.63 1.74
N TYR A 175 -5.32 13.06 2.47
CA TYR A 175 -5.02 14.48 2.69
C TYR A 175 -3.83 14.95 1.85
N SER A 176 -2.80 14.11 1.73
CA SER A 176 -1.59 14.38 0.94
C SER A 176 -1.74 14.11 -0.56
N GLY A 177 -2.82 13.42 -0.96
CA GLY A 177 -3.07 13.04 -2.34
C GLY A 177 -2.74 11.58 -2.60
N TYR A 178 -2.33 11.27 -3.84
CA TYR A 178 -1.91 9.93 -4.24
C TYR A 178 -0.52 9.88 -4.88
N GLN A 179 0.12 11.05 -4.98
CA GLN A 179 1.35 11.27 -5.73
C GLN A 179 2.52 10.56 -5.04
N ASP A 180 2.58 10.62 -3.71
CA ASP A 180 3.57 9.88 -2.93
C ASP A 180 3.39 8.38 -3.01
N GLU A 181 2.17 7.85 -3.09
CA GLU A 181 1.96 6.39 -3.20
C GLU A 181 2.40 5.86 -4.56
N LEU A 182 2.27 6.64 -5.63
CA LEU A 182 2.85 6.29 -6.92
C LEU A 182 4.38 6.25 -6.85
N LEU A 183 5.02 7.22 -6.20
CA LEU A 183 6.48 7.22 -6.04
C LEU A 183 6.95 6.10 -5.11
N TRP A 184 6.27 5.90 -3.98
CA TRP A 184 6.50 4.85 -2.99
C TRP A 184 6.36 3.47 -3.62
N GLY A 185 5.27 3.23 -4.33
CA GLY A 185 4.98 1.99 -5.02
C GLY A 185 6.00 1.66 -6.11
N ALA A 186 6.32 2.64 -6.97
CA ALA A 186 7.35 2.47 -7.99
C ALA A 186 8.72 2.17 -7.36
N THR A 187 9.06 2.83 -6.25
CA THR A 187 10.32 2.61 -5.52
C THR A 187 10.42 1.18 -5.01
N TRP A 188 9.36 0.65 -4.38
CA TRP A 188 9.33 -0.74 -3.91
C TRP A 188 9.36 -1.75 -5.06
N LEU A 189 8.63 -1.51 -6.13
CA LEU A 189 8.64 -2.36 -7.31
C LEU A 189 10.02 -2.36 -8.00
N HIS A 190 10.69 -1.22 -8.08
CA HIS A 190 12.08 -1.15 -8.55
C HIS A 190 12.99 -2.00 -7.66
N ARG A 191 12.90 -1.85 -6.33
CA ARG A 191 13.71 -2.61 -5.37
C ARG A 191 13.46 -4.12 -5.45
N ALA A 192 12.21 -4.55 -5.66
CA ALA A 192 11.83 -5.96 -5.73
C ALA A 192 12.24 -6.62 -7.05
N THR A 193 12.08 -5.91 -8.18
CA THR A 193 12.28 -6.46 -9.54
C THR A 193 13.64 -6.16 -10.15
N ARG A 194 14.29 -5.06 -9.73
CA ARG A 194 15.41 -4.41 -10.44
C ARG A 194 15.09 -3.98 -11.87
N ASN A 195 13.81 -3.88 -12.23
CA ASN A 195 13.40 -3.41 -13.55
C ASN A 195 13.61 -1.89 -13.64
N THR A 196 14.35 -1.45 -14.65
CA THR A 196 14.67 -0.03 -14.90
C THR A 196 13.45 0.78 -15.30
N MET A 197 12.36 0.14 -15.75
CA MET A 197 11.09 0.81 -16.04
C MET A 197 10.57 1.61 -14.84
N TYR A 198 10.63 1.04 -13.63
CA TYR A 198 10.21 1.74 -12.41
C TYR A 198 11.16 2.88 -12.02
N LEU A 199 12.47 2.71 -12.25
CA LEU A 199 13.43 3.81 -12.03
C LEU A 199 13.17 4.97 -12.99
N ASN A 200 12.94 4.67 -14.28
CA ASN A 200 12.58 5.68 -15.28
C ASN A 200 11.25 6.35 -14.94
N TYR A 201 10.28 5.60 -14.42
CA TYR A 201 9.01 6.16 -13.94
C TYR A 201 9.26 7.17 -12.81
N ILE A 202 10.08 6.81 -11.81
CA ILE A 202 10.42 7.69 -10.68
C ILE A 202 11.17 8.94 -11.17
N GLN A 203 12.12 8.80 -12.07
CA GLN A 203 12.86 9.96 -12.62
C GLN A 203 11.95 10.91 -13.41
N ARG A 204 11.02 10.38 -14.20
CA ARG A 204 10.09 11.19 -15.01
C ARG A 204 9.03 11.88 -14.17
N ASN A 205 8.53 11.19 -13.15
CA ASN A 205 7.41 11.68 -12.35
C ASN A 205 7.86 12.34 -11.04
N GLY A 206 9.12 12.16 -10.61
CA GLY A 206 9.63 12.56 -9.31
C GLY A 206 9.42 14.03 -9.01
N GLN A 207 9.71 14.93 -9.95
CA GLN A 207 9.51 16.37 -9.75
C GLN A 207 8.02 16.76 -9.67
N VAL A 208 7.16 16.09 -10.43
CA VAL A 208 5.71 16.40 -10.50
C VAL A 208 4.94 15.79 -9.33
N LEU A 209 5.40 14.65 -8.83
CA LEU A 209 4.74 13.88 -7.78
C LEU A 209 5.39 14.05 -6.41
N SER A 210 6.44 14.86 -6.26
CA SER A 210 7.04 15.13 -4.95
C SER A 210 6.32 16.28 -4.25
N ALA A 211 6.09 16.13 -2.94
CA ALA A 211 5.72 17.22 -2.06
C ALA A 211 6.84 18.26 -1.93
N SER A 212 6.47 19.42 -1.37
CA SER A 212 7.39 20.50 -1.02
C SER A 212 8.53 20.01 -0.11
N GLU A 213 9.59 20.80 -0.04
CA GLU A 213 10.75 20.55 0.84
C GLU A 213 10.40 20.62 2.34
N GLU A 214 9.25 21.21 2.67
CA GLU A 214 8.73 21.35 4.04
C GLU A 214 7.89 20.16 4.50
N ASP A 215 7.75 19.11 3.68
CA ASP A 215 7.04 17.90 4.04
C ASP A 215 7.92 16.94 4.85
N TYR A 216 7.71 16.96 6.17
CA TYR A 216 8.43 16.14 7.13
C TYR A 216 7.60 15.00 7.73
N THR A 217 6.39 14.77 7.20
CA THR A 217 5.49 13.76 7.75
C THR A 217 5.63 12.43 7.03
N PHE A 218 5.65 11.34 7.79
CA PHE A 218 5.64 9.98 7.25
C PHE A 218 4.59 9.16 7.98
N GLY A 219 3.65 8.57 7.23
CA GLY A 219 2.56 7.81 7.81
C GLY A 219 1.70 7.12 6.75
N TRP A 220 0.55 6.64 7.21
CA TRP A 220 -0.41 5.94 6.35
C TRP A 220 -0.98 6.82 5.23
N ASP A 221 -0.95 8.14 5.39
CA ASP A 221 -1.39 9.11 4.38
C ASP A 221 -0.23 9.57 3.51
N ASN A 222 0.91 9.98 4.10
CA ASN A 222 2.02 10.57 3.36
C ASN A 222 3.31 9.74 3.38
N LYS A 223 3.84 9.39 2.20
CA LYS A 223 5.01 8.50 1.99
C LYS A 223 6.21 9.19 1.33
N HIS A 224 6.17 10.51 1.08
CA HIS A 224 7.26 11.22 0.40
C HIS A 224 8.62 10.99 1.06
N VAL A 225 8.70 11.19 2.39
CA VAL A 225 9.93 11.01 3.16
C VAL A 225 10.44 9.57 3.07
N GLY A 226 9.53 8.58 3.16
CA GLY A 226 9.86 7.17 3.02
C GLY A 226 10.45 6.84 1.65
N ALA A 227 9.82 7.33 0.58
CA ALA A 227 10.30 7.12 -0.80
C ALA A 227 11.69 7.73 -1.01
N ARG A 228 11.93 8.97 -0.53
CA ARG A 228 13.24 9.63 -0.59
C ARG A 228 14.33 8.82 0.11
N ILE A 229 14.08 8.30 1.31
CA ILE A 229 15.04 7.47 2.07
C ILE A 229 15.35 6.15 1.34
N LEU A 230 14.36 5.50 0.75
CA LEU A 230 14.57 4.26 -0.01
C LEU A 230 15.37 4.48 -1.28
N LEU A 231 15.10 5.56 -1.99
CA LEU A 231 15.81 5.92 -3.22
C LEU A 231 17.26 6.29 -2.94
N SER A 232 17.53 7.10 -1.92
CA SER A 232 18.89 7.49 -1.55
C SER A 232 19.76 6.27 -1.20
N LYS A 233 19.22 5.31 -0.42
CA LYS A 233 19.91 4.04 -0.12
C LYS A 233 20.25 3.22 -1.37
N THR A 234 19.37 3.24 -2.38
CA THR A 234 19.58 2.47 -3.63
C THR A 234 20.68 3.11 -4.46
N THR A 235 20.67 4.44 -4.58
CA THR A 235 21.71 5.21 -5.29
C THR A 235 23.08 5.07 -4.62
N LEU A 236 23.14 5.18 -3.29
CA LEU A 236 24.40 5.06 -2.53
C LEU A 236 25.02 3.66 -2.62
N LYS A 237 24.21 2.59 -2.71
CA LYS A 237 24.71 1.20 -2.85
C LYS A 237 25.25 0.86 -4.24
N LEU A 238 24.91 1.64 -5.27
CA LEU A 238 25.41 1.47 -6.64
C LEU A 238 26.72 2.24 -6.89
N MET A 239 27.23 2.96 -5.88
CA MET A 239 28.52 3.65 -5.92
C MET A 239 29.67 2.65 -5.76
N ASP A 240 30.15 2.11 -6.88
CA ASP A 240 31.50 1.54 -7.01
C ASP A 240 32.50 2.71 -7.28
N PRO A 241 33.74 2.72 -6.76
CA PRO A 241 34.61 3.90 -6.76
C PRO A 241 35.09 4.41 -8.13
N MET A 242 34.72 3.79 -9.24
CA MET A 242 35.30 4.07 -10.57
C MET A 242 34.38 4.75 -11.59
N THR A 243 33.16 5.19 -11.22
CA THR A 243 32.24 5.84 -12.17
C THR A 243 31.79 7.22 -11.70
N THR A 244 32.73 8.17 -11.66
CA THR A 244 32.51 9.57 -11.25
C THR A 244 31.79 10.43 -12.31
N SER A 245 31.55 9.91 -13.53
CA SER A 245 30.94 10.69 -14.62
C SER A 245 29.40 10.62 -14.69
N ILE A 246 28.77 9.60 -14.10
CA ILE A 246 27.29 9.46 -14.07
C ILE A 246 26.67 10.35 -12.97
N PHE A 247 27.51 10.92 -12.12
CA PHE A 247 27.12 11.68 -10.94
C PHE A 247 26.41 13.00 -11.27
N GLN A 248 26.69 13.63 -12.40
CA GLN A 248 26.05 14.92 -12.74
C GLN A 248 24.55 14.80 -13.09
N LEU A 249 24.06 13.63 -13.49
CA LEU A 249 22.65 13.47 -13.91
C LEU A 249 21.75 12.88 -12.82
N ASN A 250 22.26 12.02 -11.94
CA ASN A 250 21.46 11.42 -10.87
C ASN A 250 21.44 12.23 -9.58
N VAL A 251 22.48 13.03 -9.34
CA VAL A 251 22.47 13.98 -8.23
C VAL A 251 21.54 15.14 -8.54
N ASN A 252 21.45 15.64 -9.78
CA ASN A 252 20.51 16.72 -10.10
C ASN A 252 19.03 16.32 -9.99
N ALA A 253 18.68 15.04 -10.08
CA ALA A 253 17.31 14.56 -9.81
C ALA A 253 17.01 14.42 -8.31
N ILE A 254 18.05 14.35 -7.46
CA ILE A 254 17.97 14.27 -6.00
C ILE A 254 18.30 15.63 -5.33
N LEU A 255 19.01 16.53 -6.02
CA LEU A 255 19.41 17.89 -5.61
C LEU A 255 18.66 18.98 -6.37
N SER A 256 17.69 18.67 -7.22
CA SER A 256 16.59 19.63 -7.51
C SER A 256 15.56 19.66 -6.36
N LEU A 257 16.05 19.37 -5.14
CA LEU A 257 15.41 19.38 -3.83
C LEU A 257 16.24 20.29 -2.88
N GLU A 258 16.91 21.29 -3.46
CA GLU A 258 17.47 22.48 -2.82
C GLU A 258 17.06 23.73 -3.62
#